data_AF-A0A2S9WYG1-F1
#
_entry.id   AF-A0A2S9WYG1-F1
#
_cell.length_a   1.000
_cell.length_b   1.000
_cell.length_c   1.000
_cell.angle_alpha   90.00
_cell.angle_beta   90.00
_cell.angle_gamma   90.00
#
_symmetry.space_group_name_H-M   'P 1'
#
loop_
_entity.id
_entity.type
_entity.pdbx_description
1 polymer ?
#
loop_
_entity_poly.entity_id
_entity_poly.type
_entity_poly.pdbx_seq_one_letter_code
_entity_poly.pdbx_strand_id
1 'polypeptide(L)'
;MDVSILYKLKRNKNAIILIFIFYCIFGSIGWFKYYNEPHIKDIQYDNLSPHMTVSYVRAIVWYHSRGKLQELRSILLTDDLSNEKQVKTRITNMLKHRTTAYIRDFNSMSTPVTGLGDWYESNFEFEAFLNEVFNLVFDKKLSVDEKLRDISDVMEKYQNETNLKLISKLKVKEN
;
A
#
# COMPACT_ATOMS: atom_id res chain seq x y z
N MET A 1 -55.89 -6.94 55.95
CA MET A 1 -54.75 -6.79 55.01
C MET A 1 -54.15 -5.43 55.27
N ASP A 2 -52.95 -5.39 55.84
CA ASP A 2 -52.39 -4.20 56.49
C ASP A 2 -52.03 -3.11 55.47
N VAL A 3 -52.66 -1.93 55.59
CA VAL A 3 -52.51 -0.78 54.68
C VAL A 3 -51.05 -0.27 54.66
N SER A 4 -50.28 -0.57 55.70
CA SER A 4 -48.86 -0.22 55.82
C SER A 4 -47.96 -0.93 54.80
N ILE A 5 -48.30 -2.16 54.38
CA ILE A 5 -47.53 -2.94 53.40
C ILE A 5 -47.76 -2.40 51.97
N LEU A 6 -49.00 -1.99 51.67
CA LEU A 6 -49.36 -1.33 50.40
C LEU A 6 -48.67 0.02 50.24
N TYR A 7 -48.53 0.81 51.30
CA TYR A 7 -47.78 2.07 51.29
C TYR A 7 -46.27 1.88 51.12
N LYS A 8 -45.67 0.86 51.75
CA LYS A 8 -44.24 0.52 51.57
C LYS A 8 -43.93 0.06 50.14
N LEU A 9 -44.78 -0.78 49.53
CA LEU A 9 -44.65 -1.21 48.14
C LEU A 9 -44.84 -0.06 47.14
N LYS A 10 -45.79 0.85 47.39
CA LYS A 10 -46.04 2.03 46.53
C LYS A 10 -44.90 3.07 46.63
N ARG A 11 -44.34 3.27 47.82
CA ARG A 11 -43.16 4.14 48.04
C ARG A 11 -41.90 3.60 47.32
N ASN A 12 -41.73 2.28 47.26
CA ASN A 12 -40.62 1.64 46.55
C ASN A 12 -40.78 1.66 45.01
N LYS A 13 -42.01 1.56 44.49
CA LYS A 13 -42.28 1.69 43.05
C LYS A 13 -41.84 3.05 42.50
N ASN A 14 -42.11 4.14 43.23
CA ASN A 14 -41.69 5.48 42.81
C ASN A 14 -40.16 5.62 42.79
N ALA A 15 -39.46 5.01 43.75
CA ALA A 15 -37.99 4.99 43.77
C ALA A 15 -37.40 4.19 42.60
N ILE A 16 -37.98 3.03 42.28
CA ILE A 16 -37.57 2.21 41.12
C ILE A 16 -37.80 2.95 39.80
N ILE A 17 -38.95 3.61 39.65
CA ILE A 17 -39.26 4.43 38.46
C ILE A 17 -38.27 5.59 38.32
N LEU A 18 -37.91 6.26 39.41
CA LEU A 18 -36.92 7.33 39.41
C LEU A 18 -35.53 6.83 38.97
N ILE A 19 -35.10 5.66 39.43
CA ILE A 19 -33.82 5.05 39.01
C ILE A 19 -33.84 4.73 37.51
N PHE A 20 -34.93 4.15 37.01
CA PHE A 20 -35.08 3.86 35.57
C PHE A 20 -35.05 5.14 34.72
N ILE A 21 -35.75 6.18 35.14
CA ILE A 21 -35.74 7.49 34.46
C ILE A 21 -34.31 8.05 34.44
N PHE A 22 -33.60 7.99 35.57
CA PHE A 22 -32.22 8.44 35.66
C PHE A 22 -31.31 7.64 34.71
N TYR A 23 -31.45 6.31 34.68
CA TYR A 23 -30.67 5.45 33.80
C TYR A 23 -30.95 5.75 32.33
N CYS A 24 -32.21 5.98 31.95
CA CYS A 24 -32.60 6.37 30.59
C CYS A 24 -32.03 7.74 30.22
N ILE A 25 -32.10 8.74 31.09
CA ILE A 25 -31.58 10.08 30.80
C ILE A 25 -30.06 10.05 30.63
N PHE A 26 -29.33 9.41 31.54
CA PHE A 26 -27.87 9.32 31.44
C PHE A 26 -27.43 8.46 30.24
N GLY A 27 -28.15 7.38 29.95
CA GLY A 27 -27.94 6.57 28.75
C GLY A 27 -28.16 7.39 27.48
N SER A 28 -29.27 8.13 27.37
CA SER A 28 -29.58 8.98 26.22
C SER A 28 -28.59 10.13 26.05
N ILE A 29 -28.13 10.76 27.14
CA ILE A 29 -27.07 11.79 27.09
C ILE A 29 -25.75 11.18 26.59
N GLY A 30 -25.38 9.99 27.07
CA GLY A 30 -24.20 9.28 26.60
C GLY A 30 -24.28 8.94 25.11
N TRP A 31 -25.43 8.45 24.65
CA TRP A 31 -25.68 8.16 23.23
C TRP A 31 -25.70 9.42 22.36
N PHE A 32 -26.32 10.50 22.83
CA PHE A 32 -26.33 11.77 22.13
C PHE A 32 -24.91 12.37 22.03
N LYS A 33 -24.12 12.24 23.09
CA LYS A 33 -22.71 12.65 23.07
C LYS A 33 -21.88 11.78 22.13
N TYR A 34 -22.08 10.46 22.13
CA TYR A 34 -21.40 9.55 21.20
C TYR A 34 -21.74 9.85 19.73
N TYR A 35 -23.01 10.14 19.42
CA TYR A 35 -23.44 10.45 18.06
C TYR A 35 -22.95 11.82 17.57
N ASN A 36 -22.77 12.78 18.48
CA ASN A 36 -22.32 14.13 18.16
C ASN A 36 -20.83 14.36 18.41
N GLU A 37 -20.14 13.42 19.05
CA GLU A 37 -18.68 13.39 19.03
C GLU A 37 -18.27 13.06 17.59
N PRO A 38 -17.42 13.89 16.95
CA PRO A 38 -16.94 13.60 15.61
C PRO A 38 -16.22 12.27 15.66
N HIS A 39 -16.88 11.20 15.17
CA HIS A 39 -16.28 9.90 14.97
C HIS A 39 -15.01 10.13 14.17
N ILE A 40 -13.86 9.99 14.86
CA ILE A 40 -12.49 10.07 14.35
C ILE A 40 -12.46 10.85 13.04
N LYS A 41 -12.32 12.19 13.12
CA LYS A 41 -11.79 12.96 11.97
C LYS A 41 -10.71 12.09 11.37
N ASP A 42 -10.84 11.75 10.07
CA ASP A 42 -9.87 10.94 9.34
C ASP A 42 -8.52 11.13 9.97
N ILE A 43 -7.89 10.05 10.47
CA ILE A 43 -6.54 10.15 10.99
C ILE A 43 -5.73 10.71 9.84
N GLN A 44 -5.56 12.04 9.82
CA GLN A 44 -4.65 12.73 8.95
C GLN A 44 -3.32 12.30 9.53
N TYR A 45 -2.81 11.18 9.03
CA TYR A 45 -1.40 10.89 9.15
C TYR A 45 -0.71 12.14 8.65
N ASP A 46 0.02 12.81 9.52
CA ASP A 46 0.86 13.94 9.15
C ASP A 46 1.60 13.56 7.87
N ASN A 47 1.68 14.49 6.92
CA ASN A 47 2.36 14.28 5.65
C ASN A 47 3.68 13.56 5.90
N LEU A 48 3.88 12.42 5.23
CA LEU A 48 5.12 11.68 5.34
C LEU A 48 6.27 12.64 5.06
N SER A 49 7.25 12.72 5.97
CA SER A 49 8.43 13.53 5.72
C SER A 49 9.13 13.07 4.44
N PRO A 50 9.90 13.95 3.76
CA PRO A 50 10.72 13.56 2.62
C PRO A 50 11.53 12.27 2.86
N HIS A 51 12.16 12.16 4.03
CA HIS A 51 12.91 10.98 4.42
C HIS A 51 12.05 9.72 4.57
N MET A 52 10.88 9.82 5.22
CA MET A 52 9.95 8.69 5.35
C MET A 52 9.42 8.24 3.99
N THR A 53 9.14 9.19 3.09
CA THR A 53 8.68 8.92 1.72
C THR A 53 9.72 8.11 0.95
N VAL A 54 10.98 8.57 0.93
CA VAL A 54 12.08 7.84 0.27
C VAL A 54 12.27 6.46 0.86
N SER A 55 12.23 6.35 2.19
CA SER A 55 12.44 5.07 2.89
C SER A 55 11.33 4.07 2.55
N TYR A 56 10.09 4.53 2.51
CA TYR A 56 8.94 3.69 2.14
C TYR A 56 9.03 3.23 0.69
N VAL A 57 9.31 4.14 -0.25
CA VAL A 57 9.44 3.80 -1.68
C VAL A 57 10.57 2.78 -1.91
N ARG A 58 11.72 2.95 -1.25
CA ARG A 58 12.84 1.99 -1.33
C ARG A 58 12.49 0.62 -0.76
N ALA A 59 11.68 0.56 0.29
CA ALA A 59 11.26 -0.70 0.89
C ALA A 59 10.30 -1.48 0.00
N ILE A 60 9.57 -0.81 -0.90
CA ILE A 60 8.75 -1.47 -1.90
C ILE A 60 9.61 -1.90 -3.08
N VAL A 61 9.69 -3.21 -3.28
CA VAL A 61 10.41 -3.82 -4.39
C VAL A 61 9.48 -3.91 -5.59
N TRP A 62 9.61 -2.97 -6.53
CA TRP A 62 8.71 -2.88 -7.69
C TRP A 62 8.94 -4.01 -8.68
N TYR A 63 10.21 -4.26 -9.03
CA TYR A 63 10.54 -5.15 -10.15
C TYR A 63 11.47 -6.33 -9.77
N HIS A 64 12.28 -6.23 -8.71
CA HIS A 64 13.26 -7.25 -8.30
C HIS A 64 12.78 -8.23 -7.21
N SER A 65 11.48 -8.55 -7.15
CA SER A 65 10.98 -9.44 -6.11
C SER A 65 11.40 -10.89 -6.37
N ARG A 66 11.65 -11.67 -5.29
CA ARG A 66 11.96 -13.11 -5.41
C ARG A 66 10.92 -13.87 -6.23
N GLY A 67 9.63 -13.49 -6.12
CA GLY A 67 8.56 -14.07 -6.91
C GLY A 67 8.71 -13.81 -8.41
N LYS A 68 9.05 -12.57 -8.80
CA LYS A 68 9.28 -12.21 -10.21
C LYS A 68 10.49 -12.94 -10.80
N LEU A 69 11.57 -13.07 -10.03
CA LEU A 69 12.75 -13.83 -10.46
C LEU A 69 12.44 -15.33 -10.60
N GLN A 70 11.62 -15.90 -9.71
CA GLN A 70 11.21 -17.30 -9.81
C GLN A 70 10.27 -17.54 -11.00
N GLU A 71 9.35 -16.63 -11.26
CA GLU A 71 8.47 -16.69 -12.44
C GLU A 71 9.27 -16.54 -13.73
N LEU A 72 10.24 -15.62 -13.77
CA LEU A 72 11.17 -15.47 -14.88
C LEU A 72 12.00 -16.75 -15.09
N ARG A 73 12.51 -17.36 -14.01
CA ARG A 73 13.22 -18.65 -14.09
C ARG A 73 12.33 -19.71 -14.72
N SER A 74 11.06 -19.78 -14.32
CA SER A 74 10.11 -20.71 -14.93
C SER A 74 10.00 -20.47 -16.43
N ILE A 75 9.77 -19.23 -16.86
CA ILE A 75 9.68 -18.87 -18.29
C ILE A 75 10.94 -19.32 -19.05
N LEU A 76 12.13 -19.03 -18.51
CA LEU A 76 13.40 -19.38 -19.15
C LEU A 76 13.63 -20.89 -19.27
N LEU A 77 13.02 -21.71 -18.41
CA LEU A 77 13.18 -23.17 -18.41
C LEU A 77 12.07 -23.89 -19.19
N THR A 78 10.86 -23.32 -19.25
CA THR A 78 9.68 -24.03 -19.79
C THR A 78 9.23 -23.52 -21.15
N ASP A 79 9.51 -22.27 -21.50
CA ASP A 79 8.96 -21.67 -22.70
C ASP A 79 9.90 -21.87 -23.90
N ASP A 80 9.31 -21.91 -25.09
CA ASP A 80 10.07 -21.91 -26.35
C ASP A 80 10.63 -20.51 -26.62
N LEU A 81 11.91 -20.31 -26.29
CA LEU A 81 12.61 -19.04 -26.49
C LEU A 81 12.77 -18.65 -27.96
N SER A 82 12.49 -19.54 -28.93
CA SER A 82 12.44 -19.17 -30.34
C SER A 82 11.22 -18.30 -30.68
N ASN A 83 10.14 -18.39 -29.89
CA ASN A 83 8.97 -17.53 -30.01
C ASN A 83 9.15 -16.23 -29.20
N GLU A 84 10.09 -15.39 -29.63
CA GLU A 84 10.46 -14.17 -28.91
C GLU A 84 9.27 -13.27 -28.60
N LYS A 85 8.30 -13.15 -29.52
CA LYS A 85 7.13 -12.28 -29.34
C LYS A 85 6.29 -12.71 -28.13
N GLN A 86 6.03 -14.02 -28.01
CA GLN A 86 5.25 -14.57 -26.91
C GLN A 86 6.01 -14.41 -25.59
N VAL A 87 7.30 -14.74 -25.57
CA VAL A 87 8.16 -14.63 -24.38
C VAL A 87 8.26 -13.18 -23.91
N LYS A 88 8.52 -12.24 -24.82
CA LYS A 88 8.55 -10.79 -24.53
C LYS A 88 7.24 -10.33 -23.90
N THR A 89 6.11 -10.70 -24.49
CA THR A 89 4.77 -10.37 -23.96
C THR A 89 4.57 -10.91 -22.53
N ARG A 90 4.93 -12.17 -22.29
CA ARG A 90 4.76 -12.81 -20.98
C ARG A 90 5.65 -12.17 -19.91
N ILE A 91 6.92 -11.91 -20.23
CA ILE A 91 7.86 -11.24 -19.32
C ILE A 91 7.41 -9.80 -19.04
N THR A 92 6.98 -9.03 -20.05
CA THR A 92 6.42 -7.69 -19.84
C THR A 92 5.23 -7.72 -18.90
N ASN A 93 4.29 -8.65 -19.09
CA ASN A 93 3.11 -8.77 -18.23
C ASN A 93 3.49 -9.16 -16.80
N MET A 94 4.42 -10.10 -16.61
CA MET A 94 4.95 -10.47 -15.30
C MET A 94 5.61 -9.27 -14.60
N LEU A 95 6.40 -8.48 -15.33
CA LEU A 95 7.08 -7.31 -14.77
C LEU A 95 6.10 -6.18 -14.42
N LYS A 96 5.08 -5.94 -15.24
CA LYS A 96 4.00 -4.98 -14.96
C LYS A 96 3.01 -5.47 -13.90
N HIS A 97 2.98 -6.77 -13.61
CA HIS A 97 2.06 -7.32 -12.64
C HIS A 97 2.27 -6.64 -11.28
N ARG A 98 1.16 -6.15 -10.71
CA ARG A 98 1.05 -5.35 -9.47
C ARG A 98 1.56 -3.92 -9.53
N THR A 99 2.13 -3.44 -10.64
CA THR A 99 2.56 -2.03 -10.76
C THR A 99 1.39 -1.07 -10.49
N THR A 100 0.20 -1.32 -11.03
CA THR A 100 -1.00 -0.51 -10.77
C THR A 100 -1.41 -0.48 -9.30
N ALA A 101 -1.23 -1.59 -8.56
CA ALA A 101 -1.54 -1.63 -7.13
C ALA A 101 -0.56 -0.75 -6.36
N TYR A 102 0.74 -0.83 -6.66
CA TYR A 102 1.77 0.03 -6.05
C TYR A 102 1.55 1.51 -6.35
N ILE A 103 1.19 1.85 -7.60
CA ILE A 103 0.86 3.22 -8.00
C ILE A 103 -0.30 3.75 -7.16
N ARG A 104 -1.38 2.98 -7.05
CA ARG A 104 -2.56 3.38 -6.26
C ARG A 104 -2.23 3.55 -4.80
N ASP A 105 -1.49 2.61 -4.21
CA ASP A 105 -1.09 2.67 -2.81
C ASP A 105 -0.21 3.90 -2.57
N PHE A 106 0.71 4.21 -3.48
CA PHE A 106 1.56 5.40 -3.39
C PHE A 106 0.80 6.71 -3.54
N ASN A 107 -0.16 6.75 -4.47
CA ASN A 107 -1.01 7.93 -4.67
C ASN A 107 -1.96 8.16 -3.50
N SER A 108 -2.30 7.12 -2.74
CA SER A 108 -3.13 7.24 -1.53
C SER A 108 -2.37 7.81 -0.33
N MET A 109 -1.04 7.82 -0.37
CA MET A 109 -0.23 8.34 0.71
C MET A 109 -0.19 9.87 0.70
N SER A 110 -0.32 10.47 1.88
CA SER A 110 -0.08 11.89 2.09
C SER A 110 1.44 12.13 2.09
N THR A 111 2.02 12.43 0.94
CA THR A 111 3.48 12.67 0.78
C THR A 111 3.77 14.05 0.20
N PRO A 112 5.02 14.54 0.27
CA PRO A 112 5.38 15.83 -0.32
C PRO A 112 5.27 15.81 -1.85
N VAL A 113 5.18 14.64 -2.49
CA VAL A 113 4.91 14.50 -3.93
C VAL A 113 3.46 14.07 -4.12
N THR A 114 2.61 15.01 -4.55
CA THR A 114 1.24 14.70 -4.96
C THR A 114 1.27 13.73 -6.14
N GLY A 115 0.51 12.63 -6.04
CA GLY A 115 0.55 11.57 -7.06
C GLY A 115 1.90 10.87 -7.13
N LEU A 116 2.46 10.47 -5.97
CA LEU A 116 3.79 9.85 -5.89
C LEU A 116 3.93 8.62 -6.79
N GLY A 117 2.91 7.78 -6.90
CA GLY A 117 2.89 6.61 -7.77
C GLY A 117 3.00 6.98 -9.23
N ASP A 118 2.19 7.95 -9.69
CA ASP A 118 2.21 8.43 -11.07
C ASP A 118 3.54 9.13 -11.40
N TRP A 119 4.05 9.91 -10.44
CA TRP A 119 5.36 10.54 -10.55
C TRP A 119 6.47 9.48 -10.67
N TYR A 120 6.41 8.42 -9.87
CA TYR A 120 7.40 7.35 -9.91
C TYR A 120 7.34 6.59 -11.25
N GLU A 121 6.14 6.22 -11.70
CA GLU A 121 5.94 5.54 -12.98
C GLU A 121 6.49 6.36 -14.16
N SER A 122 6.18 7.66 -14.19
CA SER A 122 6.66 8.56 -15.26
C SER A 122 8.16 8.83 -15.25
N ASN A 123 8.83 8.58 -14.12
CA ASN A 123 10.28 8.76 -13.99
C ASN A 123 11.06 7.44 -14.09
N PHE A 124 10.36 6.30 -14.09
CA PHE A 124 10.93 4.99 -14.31
C PHE A 124 11.02 4.71 -15.82
N GLU A 125 12.23 4.50 -16.32
CA GLU A 125 12.51 4.28 -17.76
C GLU A 125 12.13 2.84 -18.18
N PHE A 126 10.84 2.51 -18.17
CA PHE A 126 10.36 1.13 -18.30
C PHE A 126 10.74 0.46 -19.62
N GLU A 127 10.71 1.20 -20.73
CA GLU A 127 11.07 0.67 -22.05
C GLU A 127 12.57 0.34 -22.14
N ALA A 128 13.44 1.20 -21.62
CA ALA A 128 14.88 0.95 -21.58
C ALA A 128 15.21 -0.24 -20.66
N PHE A 129 14.57 -0.29 -19.49
CA PHE A 129 14.62 -1.42 -18.57
C PHE A 129 14.23 -2.74 -19.25
N LEU A 130 13.09 -2.78 -19.95
CA LEU A 130 12.64 -3.99 -20.65
C LEU A 130 13.61 -4.44 -21.73
N ASN A 131 14.17 -3.49 -22.49
CA ASN A 131 15.13 -3.80 -23.53
C ASN A 131 16.41 -4.44 -22.95
N GLU A 132 16.95 -3.93 -21.84
CA GLU A 132 18.09 -4.55 -21.15
C GLU A 132 17.74 -5.96 -20.64
N VAL A 133 16.55 -6.16 -20.07
CA VAL A 133 16.07 -7.49 -19.65
C VAL A 133 16.00 -8.45 -20.84
N PHE A 134 15.44 -8.03 -21.96
CA PHE A 134 15.33 -8.88 -23.15
C PHE A 134 16.68 -9.23 -23.75
N ASN A 135 17.63 -8.29 -23.77
CA ASN A 135 18.98 -8.57 -24.23
C ASN A 135 19.62 -9.72 -23.43
N LEU A 136 19.41 -9.76 -22.11
CA LEU A 136 19.90 -10.83 -21.25
C LEU A 136 19.11 -12.13 -21.45
N VAL A 137 17.78 -12.06 -21.50
CA VAL A 137 16.90 -13.23 -21.70
C VAL A 137 17.26 -14.00 -22.96
N PHE A 138 17.52 -13.30 -24.07
CA PHE A 138 17.82 -13.91 -25.36
C PHE A 138 19.31 -14.10 -25.65
N ASP A 139 20.20 -13.75 -24.71
CA ASP A 139 21.63 -14.06 -24.85
C ASP A 139 21.84 -15.58 -24.80
N LYS A 140 22.41 -16.14 -25.88
CA LYS A 140 22.67 -17.58 -26.00
C LYS A 140 23.94 -18.02 -25.26
N LYS A 141 24.80 -17.07 -24.85
CA LYS A 141 26.05 -17.35 -24.14
C LYS A 141 25.85 -17.54 -22.64
N LEU A 142 24.75 -17.00 -22.11
CA LEU A 142 24.45 -17.04 -20.68
C LEU A 142 23.59 -18.25 -20.32
N SER A 143 23.94 -18.91 -19.23
CA SER A 143 23.06 -19.87 -18.57
C SER A 143 21.84 -19.19 -17.94
N VAL A 144 20.80 -19.96 -17.61
CA VAL A 144 19.59 -19.42 -16.95
C VAL A 144 19.93 -18.72 -15.64
N ASP A 145 20.85 -19.26 -14.84
CA ASP A 145 21.21 -18.66 -13.56
C ASP A 145 22.01 -17.36 -13.73
N GLU A 146 22.90 -17.28 -14.72
CA GLU A 146 23.60 -16.04 -15.07
C GLU A 146 22.61 -14.97 -15.53
N LYS A 147 21.67 -15.33 -16.42
CA LYS A 147 20.60 -14.41 -16.87
C LYS A 147 19.82 -13.85 -15.68
N LEU A 148 19.43 -14.69 -14.73
CA LEU A 148 18.64 -14.26 -13.58
C LEU A 148 19.42 -13.33 -12.65
N ARG A 149 20.70 -13.62 -12.42
CA ARG A 149 21.58 -12.74 -11.65
C ARG A 149 21.71 -11.38 -12.33
N ASP A 150 22.07 -11.37 -13.60
CA ASP A 150 22.33 -10.14 -14.34
C ASP A 150 21.03 -9.31 -14.53
N ILE A 151 19.88 -9.97 -14.71
CA ILE A 151 18.56 -9.31 -14.75
C ILE A 151 18.20 -8.72 -13.38
N SER A 152 18.54 -9.38 -12.27
CA SER A 152 18.35 -8.82 -10.93
C SER A 152 19.14 -7.51 -10.77
N ASP A 153 20.38 -7.47 -11.26
CA ASP A 153 21.22 -6.27 -11.23
C ASP A 153 20.61 -5.13 -12.07
N VAL A 154 20.07 -5.45 -13.26
CA VAL A 154 19.32 -4.49 -14.09
C VAL A 154 18.10 -3.94 -13.36
N MET A 155 17.30 -4.80 -12.71
CA MET A 155 16.12 -4.36 -11.96
C MET A 155 16.50 -3.42 -10.80
N GLU A 156 17.58 -3.73 -10.08
CA GLU A 156 18.08 -2.89 -8.99
C GLU A 156 18.62 -1.55 -9.51
N LYS A 157 19.39 -1.55 -10.60
CA LYS A 157 19.92 -0.34 -11.26
C LYS A 157 18.80 0.66 -11.55
N TYR A 158 17.77 0.26 -12.29
CA TYR A 158 16.68 1.17 -12.70
C TYR A 158 15.85 1.66 -11.51
N GLN A 159 15.64 0.81 -10.49
CA GLN A 159 14.97 1.23 -9.26
C GLN A 159 15.81 2.26 -8.49
N ASN A 160 17.12 2.05 -8.38
CA ASN A 160 18.04 2.98 -7.73
C ASN A 160 18.13 4.32 -8.46
N GLU A 161 18.23 4.32 -9.79
CA GLU A 161 18.20 5.53 -10.61
C GLU A 161 16.92 6.34 -10.37
N THR A 162 15.76 5.68 -10.36
CA THR A 162 14.47 6.35 -10.11
C THR A 162 14.38 6.87 -8.67
N ASN A 163 14.90 6.13 -7.69
CA ASN A 163 14.98 6.57 -6.30
C ASN A 163 15.88 7.81 -6.13
N LEU A 164 16.98 7.91 -6.90
CA LEU A 164 17.83 9.11 -6.90
C LEU A 164 17.10 10.33 -7.50
N LYS A 165 16.29 10.14 -8.54
CA LYS A 165 15.40 11.18 -9.07
C LYS A 165 14.42 11.64 -7.98
N LEU A 166 13.84 10.71 -7.22
CA LEU A 166 12.89 11.03 -6.13
C LEU A 166 13.55 11.83 -5.01
N ILE A 167 14.73 11.43 -4.57
CA ILE A 167 15.49 12.16 -3.54
C ILE A 167 15.78 13.58 -4.00
N SER A 168 16.22 13.76 -5.24
CA SER A 168 16.47 15.08 -5.82
C SER A 168 15.20 15.93 -5.85
N LYS A 169 14.06 15.34 -6.27
CA LYS A 169 12.76 16.00 -6.30
C LYS A 169 12.31 16.49 -4.92
N LEU A 170 12.59 15.71 -3.88
CA LEU A 170 12.21 16.01 -2.50
C LEU A 170 13.13 17.05 -1.84
N LYS A 171 14.44 17.03 -2.13
CA LYS A 171 15.38 18.06 -1.66
C LYS A 171 15.04 19.46 -2.19
N VAL A 172 14.55 19.56 -3.42
CA VAL A 172 14.13 20.85 -4.01
C VAL A 172 12.90 21.44 -3.30
N LYS A 173 12.10 20.63 -2.59
CA LYS A 173 10.93 21.11 -1.83
C LYS A 173 11.25 21.56 -0.40
N GLU A 174 12.45 21.27 0.10
CA GLU A 174 12.89 21.71 1.44
C GLU A 174 13.52 23.12 1.44
N ASN A 175 13.82 23.68 0.26
CA ASN A 175 14.31 25.04 0.04
C ASN A 175 13.24 25.95 -0.56
#